data_AF-A0A529KVS9-F1
#
_entry.id   AF-A0A529KVS9-F1
#
_cell.length_a   1.000
_cell.length_b   1.000
_cell.length_c   1.000
_cell.angle_alpha   90.00
_cell.angle_beta   90.00
_cell.angle_gamma   90.00
#
_symmetry.space_group_name_H-M   'P 1'
#
loop_
_entity.id
_entity.type
_entity.pdbx_description
1 polymer ?
#
loop_
_entity_poly.entity_id
_entity_poly.type
_entity_poly.pdbx_seq_one_letter_code
_entity_poly.pdbx_strand_id
1 'polypeptide(L)' 'MQDPDLTVDNEARSSGRIQRANSLAGDVYEAIFAQLMSLKIPPGSRITVDNLVREFDVSHTPIRE' A
#
# COMPACT_ATOMS: atom_id res chain seq x y z
N MET A 1 -45.35 -20.78 13.53
CA MET A 1 -45.13 -19.76 12.49
C MET A 1 -43.65 -19.46 12.54
N GLN A 2 -42.94 -19.77 11.45
CA GLN A 2 -41.51 -19.61 11.29
C GLN A 2 -41.31 -18.32 10.50
N ASP A 3 -40.60 -17.34 11.05
CA ASP A 3 -40.15 -16.17 10.30
C ASP A 3 -38.83 -16.55 9.62
N PRO A 4 -38.77 -16.69 8.28
CA PRO A 4 -37.50 -16.92 7.62
C PRO A 4 -36.85 -15.60 7.25
N ASP A 5 -35.54 -15.59 7.47
CA ASP A 5 -34.56 -14.89 6.68
C ASP A 5 -34.48 -13.36 6.84
N LEU A 6 -33.69 -12.99 7.84
CA LEU A 6 -32.97 -11.73 7.89
C LEU A 6 -31.96 -11.72 6.73
N THR A 7 -32.43 -11.48 5.50
CA THR A 7 -31.53 -11.25 4.38
C THR A 7 -30.87 -9.89 4.56
N VAL A 8 -29.73 -9.89 5.27
CA VAL A 8 -28.77 -8.79 5.22
C VAL A 8 -28.01 -8.95 3.91
N ASP A 9 -28.63 -8.52 2.82
CA ASP A 9 -28.00 -8.36 1.52
C ASP A 9 -27.01 -7.19 1.58
N ASN A 10 -25.92 -7.35 2.31
CA ASN A 10 -24.71 -6.57 2.09
C ASN A 10 -23.99 -7.13 0.86
N GLU A 11 -24.74 -7.29 -0.24
CA GLU A 11 -24.15 -7.45 -1.55
C GLU A 11 -23.48 -6.12 -1.85
N ALA A 12 -22.16 -6.14 -1.70
CA ALA A 12 -21.27 -5.07 -2.07
C ALA A 12 -21.68 -4.56 -3.46
N ARG A 13 -22.45 -3.48 -3.46
CA ARG A 13 -22.60 -2.59 -4.60
C ARG A 13 -21.22 -2.00 -4.79
N SER A 14 -20.35 -2.75 -5.48
CA SER A 14 -19.14 -2.28 -6.13
C SER A 14 -19.59 -1.31 -7.23
N SER A 15 -20.11 -0.18 -6.77
CA SER A 15 -20.70 0.86 -7.58
C SER A 15 -19.55 1.58 -8.24
N GLY A 16 -19.11 1.06 -9.40
CA GLY A 16 -18.30 1.74 -10.42
C GLY A 16 -17.17 2.64 -9.92
N ARG A 17 -16.61 2.42 -8.74
CA ARG A 17 -15.65 3.33 -8.14
C ARG A 17 -14.32 3.01 -8.78
N ILE A 18 -13.95 3.80 -9.79
CA ILE A 18 -12.63 3.77 -10.37
C ILE A 18 -11.64 4.00 -9.22
N GLN A 19 -10.87 2.98 -8.88
CA GLN A 19 -9.76 3.11 -7.95
C GLN A 19 -8.77 4.05 -8.62
N ARG A 20 -8.51 5.20 -7.99
CA ARG A 20 -7.47 6.10 -8.47
C ARG A 20 -6.15 5.35 -8.34
N ALA A 21 -5.32 5.43 -9.38
CA ALA A 21 -3.95 4.97 -9.29
C ALA A 21 -3.27 5.68 -8.11
N ASN A 22 -2.49 4.92 -7.34
CA ASN A 22 -1.66 5.49 -6.29
C ASN A 22 -0.65 6.46 -6.91
N SER A 23 -0.24 7.46 -6.13
CA SER A 23 0.89 8.29 -6.52
C SER A 23 2.18 7.47 -6.45
N LEU A 24 3.20 7.87 -7.21
CA LEU A 24 4.52 7.23 -7.15
C LEU A 24 5.10 7.24 -5.74
N ALA A 25 4.89 8.31 -4.97
CA ALA A 25 5.28 8.38 -3.56
C ALA A 25 4.54 7.34 -2.69
N GLY A 26 3.24 7.13 -2.95
CA GLY A 26 2.47 6.08 -2.27
C GLY A 26 3.01 4.68 -2.58
N ASP A 27 3.33 4.40 -3.84
CA ASP A 27 3.90 3.11 -4.22
C ASP A 27 5.29 2.88 -3.60
N VAL A 28 6.12 3.92 -3.52
CA VAL A 28 7.41 3.88 -2.80
C VAL A 28 7.21 3.61 -1.32
N TYR A 29 6.26 4.29 -0.67
CA TYR A 29 5.94 4.09 0.74
C TYR A 29 5.56 2.62 1.01
N GLU A 30 4.62 2.08 0.23
CA GLU A 30 4.15 0.71 0.38
C GLU A 30 5.30 -0.30 0.16
N ALA A 31 6.17 -0.05 -0.82
CA ALA A 31 7.33 -0.89 -1.07
C ALA A 31 8.31 -0.91 0.12
N ILE A 32 8.67 0.26 0.66
CA ILE A 32 9.55 0.35 1.83
C ILE A 32 8.90 -0.31 3.04
N PHE A 33 7.62 -0.05 3.26
CA PHE A 33 6.85 -0.63 4.36
C PHE A 33 6.86 -2.16 4.29
N ALA A 34 6.61 -2.75 3.12
CA ALA A 34 6.67 -4.19 2.92
C ALA A 34 8.07 -4.77 3.21
N GLN A 35 9.15 -4.07 2.82
CA GLN A 35 10.51 -4.49 3.13
C GLN A 35 10.83 -4.45 4.64
N LEU A 36 10.27 -3.47 5.37
CA LEU A 36 10.40 -3.38 6.82
C LEU A 36 9.61 -4.50 7.52
N MET A 37 8.36 -4.74 7.10
CA MET A 37 7.51 -5.77 7.70
C MET A 37 8.01 -7.19 7.43
N SER A 38 8.68 -7.41 6.29
CA SER A 38 9.33 -8.68 5.97
C SER A 38 10.72 -8.85 6.59
N LEU A 39 11.21 -7.85 7.34
CA LEU A 39 12.58 -7.81 7.90
C LEU A 39 13.70 -7.90 6.85
N LYS A 40 13.39 -7.66 5.56
CA LYS A 40 14.42 -7.49 4.52
C LYS A 40 15.29 -6.28 4.84
N ILE A 41 14.69 -5.23 5.40
CA ILE A 41 15.41 -4.14 6.06
C ILE A 41 15.30 -4.36 7.58
N PRO A 42 16.38 -4.79 8.27
CA PRO A 42 16.33 -5.06 9.69
C PRO A 42 16.11 -3.78 10.51
N PRO A 43 15.44 -3.86 11.67
CA PRO A 43 15.32 -2.72 12.58
C PRO A 43 16.71 -2.24 13.01
N GLY A 44 16.88 -0.91 13.08
CA GLY A 44 18.16 -0.27 13.41
C GLY A 44 19.17 -0.24 12.25
N SER A 45 18.85 -0.84 11.11
CA SER A 45 19.69 -0.73 9.91
C SER A 45 19.68 0.69 9.36
N ARG A 46 20.84 1.14 8.88
CA ARG A 46 20.94 2.42 8.20
C ARG A 46 20.38 2.31 6.78
N ILE A 47 19.40 3.14 6.47
CA ILE A 47 18.87 3.31 5.11
C ILE A 47 19.36 4.66 4.58
N THR A 48 19.88 4.67 3.36
CA THR A 48 20.24 5.92 2.67
C THR A 48 19.32 6.14 1.49
N VAL A 49 19.06 7.41 1.19
CA VAL A 49 18.06 7.78 0.21
C VAL A 49 18.57 7.58 -1.20
N ASP A 50 19.86 7.83 -1.42
CA ASP A 50 20.50 7.54 -2.70
C ASP A 50 20.47 6.04 -3.03
N ASN A 51 20.51 5.16 -2.03
CA ASN A 51 20.35 3.72 -2.26
C ASN A 51 18.92 3.40 -2.68
N LEU A 52 17.91 3.94 -2.00
CA LEU A 52 16.50 3.72 -2.34
C LEU A 52 16.15 4.28 -3.73
N VAL A 53 16.67 5.46 -4.07
CA VAL A 53 16.55 6.07 -5.41
C VAL A 53 17.04 5.11 -6.49
N ARG A 54 18.19 4.47 -6.28
CA ARG A 54 18.78 3.51 -7.23
C ARG A 54 18.06 2.17 -7.23
N GLU A 55 17.61 1.69 -6.07
CA GLU A 55 16.91 0.40 -5.95
C GLU A 55 15.53 0.46 -6.61
N PHE A 56 14.80 1.56 -6.42
CA PHE A 56 13.46 1.74 -6.94
C PHE A 56 13.39 2.46 -8.29
N ASP A 57 14.53 2.91 -8.82
CA ASP A 57 14.64 3.63 -10.10
C ASP A 57 13.71 4.87 -10.17
N VAL A 58 13.74 5.68 -9.10
CA VAL A 58 12.92 6.90 -8.98
C VAL A 58 13.78 8.09 -8.57
N SER A 59 13.26 9.30 -8.74
CA SER A 59 13.94 10.51 -8.24
C SER A 59 13.87 10.61 -6.70
N HIS A 60 14.64 11.53 -6.12
CA HIS A 60 14.68 11.73 -4.66
C HIS A 60 13.35 12.21 -4.07
N THR A 61 12.54 12.94 -4.83
CA THR A 61 11.28 13.54 -4.34
C THR A 61 10.31 12.50 -3.79
N PRO A 62 9.87 11.47 -4.53
CA PRO A 62 8.93 10.47 -4.01
C PRO A 62 9.49 9.61 -2.86
N ILE A 63 10.81 9.56 -2.68
CA ILE A 63 11.44 8.87 -1.54
C ILE A 63 11.36 9.72 -0.24
N ARG A 64 11.14 11.04 -0.36
CA ARG A 64 11.17 12.00 0.75
C ARG A 64 9.78 12.38 1.28
N GLU A 65 8.74 12.16 0.48
CA GLU A 65 7.33 12.43 0.82
C GLU A 65 6.75 11.35 1.76
#